data_AF-A0A8J8JDM4-F1
#
_entry.id   AF-A0A8J8JDM4-F1
#
_cell.length_a   1.000
_cell.length_b   1.000
_cell.length_c   1.000
_cell.angle_alpha   90.00
_cell.angle_beta   90.00
_cell.angle_gamma   90.00
#
_symmetry.space_group_name_H-M   'P 1'
#
loop_
_entity.id
_entity.type
_entity.pdbx_description
1 polymer ?
#
loop_
_entity_poly.entity_id
_entity_poly.type
_entity_poly.pdbx_seq_one_letter_code
_entity_poly.pdbx_strand_id
1 'polypeptide(L)' 'MGRGVLAFILTFSFIFNVFLGKSGLSLGLLVPLLVYWFYLTVTGRRPELPILLRDFGLIFLIGTAGWLLGVAV' A
#
# COMPACT_ATOMS: atom_id res chain seq x y z
N MET A 1 -2.49 -9.75 13.59
CA MET A 1 -2.42 -9.72 12.10
C MET A 1 -1.69 -10.94 11.59
N GLY A 2 -2.20 -11.62 10.55
CA GLY A 2 -1.36 -12.57 9.81
C GLY A 2 -0.29 -11.77 9.09
N ARG A 3 0.96 -11.81 9.58
CA ARG A 3 2.09 -11.00 9.05
C ARG A 3 2.21 -11.06 7.53
N GLY A 4 1.81 -12.19 6.92
CA GLY A 4 1.83 -12.39 5.47
C GLY A 4 0.90 -11.45 4.67
N VAL A 5 -0.26 -11.06 5.19
CA VAL A 5 -1.20 -10.24 4.40
C VAL A 5 -0.76 -8.79 4.32
N LEU A 6 -0.27 -8.23 5.43
CA LEU A 6 0.30 -6.89 5.40
C LEU A 6 1.51 -6.86 4.46
N ALA A 7 2.41 -7.85 4.56
CA ALA A 7 3.55 -7.96 3.66
C ALA A 7 3.12 -8.01 2.18
N PHE A 8 2.08 -8.79 1.86
CA PHE A 8 1.52 -8.85 0.51
C PHE A 8 1.00 -7.48 0.03
N ILE A 9 0.23 -6.77 0.85
CA ILE A 9 -0.32 -5.44 0.52
C ILE A 9 0.81 -4.42 0.33
N LEU A 10 1.85 -4.47 1.16
CA LEU A 10 3.01 -3.59 1.05
C LEU A 10 3.79 -3.88 -0.25
N THR A 11 4.05 -5.15 -0.57
CA THR A 11 4.70 -5.54 -1.83
C THR A 11 3.87 -5.12 -3.04
N PHE A 12 2.55 -5.31 -3.00
CA PHE A 12 1.65 -4.83 -4.04
C PHE A 12 1.71 -3.31 -4.17
N SER A 13 1.65 -2.57 -3.06
CA SER A 13 1.75 -1.10 -3.05
C SER A 13 3.05 -0.62 -3.70
N PHE A 14 4.16 -1.27 -3.35
CA PHE A 14 5.47 -0.97 -3.92
C PHE A 14 5.48 -1.17 -5.43
N ILE A 15 5.19 -2.39 -5.89
CA ILE A 15 5.28 -2.78 -7.30
C ILE A 15 4.33 -1.92 -8.15
N PHE A 16 3.08 -1.74 -7.69
CA PHE A 16 2.09 -0.92 -8.39
C PHE A 16 2.60 0.50 -8.59
N ASN A 17 3.16 1.11 -7.55
CA ASN A 17 3.67 2.47 -7.64
C ASN A 17 4.98 2.59 -8.43
N VAL A 18 5.84 1.56 -8.45
CA VAL A 18 6.98 1.51 -9.38
C VAL A 18 6.51 1.59 -10.83
N PHE A 19 5.49 0.82 -11.21
CA PHE A 19 4.93 0.89 -12.56
C PHE A 19 4.36 2.27 -12.87
N LEU A 20 3.62 2.87 -11.94
CA LEU A 20 3.10 4.23 -12.13
C LEU A 20 4.21 5.27 -12.31
N GLY A 21 5.24 5.24 -11.47
CA GLY A 21 6.40 6.13 -11.58
C GLY A 21 7.09 5.99 -12.93
N LYS A 22 7.34 4.75 -13.37
CA LYS A 22 7.95 4.44 -14.67
C LYS A 22 7.10 4.89 -15.85
N SER A 23 5.77 4.86 -15.71
CA SER A 23 4.85 5.36 -16.73
C SER A 23 4.67 6.89 -16.70
N GLY A 24 5.39 7.61 -15.83
CA GLY A 24 5.24 9.06 -15.66
C GLY A 24 3.89 9.47 -15.05
N LEU A 25 3.17 8.52 -14.45
CA LEU A 25 1.89 8.75 -13.81
C LEU A 25 2.09 9.20 -12.36
N SER A 26 1.10 9.92 -11.83
CA SER A 26 1.12 10.36 -10.43
C SER A 26 1.10 9.19 -9.46
N LEU A 27 1.67 9.41 -8.27
CA LEU A 27 1.62 8.49 -7.13
C LEU A 27 0.19 7.98 -6.87
N GLY A 28 -0.01 6.66 -6.97
CA GLY A 28 -1.32 6.01 -6.91
C GLY A 28 -1.54 5.24 -5.60
N LEU A 29 -1.71 5.96 -4.49
CA LEU A 29 -1.91 5.34 -3.17
C LEU A 29 -3.34 4.89 -2.89
N LEU A 30 -4.30 5.40 -3.65
CA LEU A 30 -5.72 5.06 -3.50
C LEU A 30 -5.97 3.57 -3.74
N VAL A 31 -5.33 2.98 -4.75
CA VAL A 31 -5.52 1.55 -5.08
C VAL A 31 -5.00 0.64 -3.96
N PRO A 32 -3.76 0.77 -3.46
CA PRO A 32 -3.28 0.01 -2.30
C PRO A 32 -4.14 0.18 -1.05
N LEU A 33 -4.65 1.39 -0.78
CA LEU A 33 -5.53 1.65 0.35
C LEU A 33 -6.89 0.95 0.20
N LEU A 34 -7.47 0.94 -1.01
CA LEU A 34 -8.71 0.22 -1.30
C LEU A 34 -8.52 -1.29 -1.14
N VAL A 35 -7.38 -1.85 -1.58
CA VAL A 35 -7.06 -3.27 -1.39
C VAL A 35 -6.97 -3.62 0.10
N TYR A 36 -6.32 -2.77 0.90
CA TYR A 36 -6.26 -2.95 2.35
C TYR A 36 -7.63 -2.84 3.01
N TRP A 37 -8.44 -1.86 2.60
CA TRP A 37 -9.80 -1.68 3.10
C TRP A 37 -10.71 -2.87 2.77
N PHE A 38 -10.63 -3.37 1.55
CA PHE A 38 -11.35 -4.57 1.12
C PHE A 38 -10.94 -5.79 1.97
N TYR A 39 -9.65 -5.95 2.24
CA TYR A 39 -9.16 -7.00 3.14
C TYR A 39 -9.77 -6.92 4.54
N LEU A 40 -9.82 -5.72 5.15
CA LEU A 40 -10.43 -5.54 6.47
C LEU A 40 -11.92 -5.89 6.46
N THR A 41 -12.62 -5.47 5.41
CA THR A 41 -14.06 -5.71 5.21
C THR A 41 -14.34 -7.21 5.07
N VAL A 42 -13.61 -7.91 4.19
CA VAL A 42 -13.77 -9.35 3.93
C VAL A 42 -13.43 -10.18 5.16
N THR A 43 -12.40 -9.80 5.91
CA THR A 43 -11.99 -10.54 7.11
C THR A 43 -12.76 -10.16 8.38
N GLY A 44 -13.70 -9.21 8.29
CA GLY A 44 -14.45 -8.68 9.42
C GLY A 44 -13.57 -8.05 10.51
N ARG A 45 -12.30 -7.75 10.20
CA ARG A 45 -11.34 -7.24 11.18
C ARG A 45 -11.59 -5.75 11.41
N ARG A 46 -11.73 -5.38 12.68
CA ARG A 46 -11.78 -3.99 13.13
C ARG A 46 -10.50 -3.68 13.90
N PRO A 47 -9.42 -3.31 13.22
CA PRO A 47 -8.19 -2.90 13.89
C PRO A 47 -8.45 -1.65 14.72
N GLU A 48 -7.76 -1.54 15.85
CA GLU A 48 -7.76 -0.30 16.63
C GLU A 48 -7.18 0.84 15.79
N LEU A 49 -7.67 2.06 16.04
CA LEU A 49 -7.24 3.29 15.34
C LEU A 49 -5.70 3.44 15.19
N PRO A 50 -4.88 3.20 16.25
CA PRO A 50 -3.42 3.31 16.11
C PRO A 50 -2.81 2.27 15.17
N ILE A 51 -3.39 1.06 15.09
CA ILE A 51 -2.93 0.00 14.18
C ILE A 51 -3.26 0.39 12.73
N LEU A 52 -4.47 0.92 12.52
CA LEU A 52 -4.91 1.41 11.21
C LEU A 52 -3.99 2.53 10.69
N LEU A 53 -3.68 3.51 11.54
CA LEU A 53 -2.78 4.61 11.21
C LEU A 53 -1.37 4.11 10.86
N ARG A 54 -0.84 3.16 11.62
CA ARG A 54 0.46 2.54 11.33
C ARG A 54 0.46 1.85 9.97
N ASP A 55 -0.56 1.06 9.68
CA ASP A 55 -0.65 0.31 8.43
C ASP A 55 -0.80 1.25 7.23
N PHE A 56 -1.60 2.30 7.35
CA PHE A 56 -1.69 3.36 6.33
C PHE A 56 -0.36 4.08 6.14
N GLY A 57 0.34 4.41 7.22
CA GLY A 57 1.68 5.00 7.15
C GLY A 57 2.67 4.11 6.40
N LEU A 58 2.64 2.80 6.65
CA LEU A 58 3.51 1.83 5.95
C LEU A 58 3.15 1.72 4.46
N ILE A 59 1.86 1.63 4.12
CA ILE A 59 1.39 1.58 2.73
C ILE A 59 1.80 2.86 1.99
N PHE A 60 1.67 4.01 2.63
CA PHE A 60 2.08 5.31 2.10
C PHE A 60 3.58 5.37 1.85
N LEU A 61 4.38 4.99 2.84
CA LEU A 61 5.84 5.09 2.79
C LEU A 61 6.42 4.16 1.72
N ILE A 62 5.92 2.92 1.66
CA ILE A 62 6.35 1.93 0.66
C ILE A 62 5.83 2.27 -0.75
N GLY A 63 4.59 2.74 -0.87
CA GLY A 63 4.05 3.18 -2.16
C GLY A 63 4.84 4.37 -2.71
N THR A 64 5.19 5.34 -1.86
CA THR A 64 6.03 6.49 -2.25
C THR A 64 7.43 6.05 -2.65
N ALA A 65 8.05 5.14 -1.89
CA ALA A 65 9.36 4.59 -2.24
C ALA A 65 9.34 3.86 -3.59
N GLY A 66 8.29 3.08 -3.86
CA GLY A 66 8.10 2.42 -5.15
C GLY A 66 7.96 3.42 -6.29
N TRP A 67 7.13 4.45 -6.11
CA TRP A 67 6.95 5.50 -7.11
C TRP A 67 8.24 6.25 -7.43
N LEU A 68 8.98 6.69 -6.40
CA LEU A 68 10.26 7.38 -6.58
C LEU A 68 11.27 6.52 -7.35
N LEU A 69 11.33 5.22 -7.04
CA LEU A 69 12.17 4.28 -7.77
C LEU A 69 11.73 4.14 -9.23
N GLY A 70 10.41 4.10 -9.48
CA GLY A 70 9.87 4.10 -10.85
C GLY A 70 10.18 5.36 -11.64
N VAL A 71 10.15 6.53 -11.01
CA VAL A 71 10.50 7.82 -11.63
C VAL A 71 12.00 7.91 -11.92
N ALA A 72 12.83 7.28 -11.08
CA ALA A 72 14.29 7.31 -11.22
C ALA A 72 14.85 6.34 -12.27
N VAL A 73 14.04 5.40 -12.78
CA VAL A 73 14.43 4.33 -13.72
C VAL A 73 13.81 4.55 -15.09
#